data_AF-A0A938UYX6-F1
#
_entry.id   AF-A0A938UYX6-F1
#
_cell.length_a   1.000
_cell.length_b   1.000
_cell.length_c   1.000
_cell.angle_alpha   90.00
_cell.angle_beta   90.00
_cell.angle_gamma   90.00
#
_symmetry.space_group_name_H-M   'P 1'
#
loop_
_entity.id
_entity.type
_entity.pdbx_description
1 polymer ?
#
loop_
_entity_poly.entity_id
_entity_poly.type
_entity_poly.pdbx_seq_one_letter_code
_entity_poly.pdbx_strand_id
1 'polypeptide(L)'
;MLGPIPPYFEKSSKNGFERVLQWLWRGKGVRFIGHGLGLEIDEYPILTPRFNQKLEPGMVIALEPMFVFPDGGIIGLEDDYLVTAVGVERLTLTEQTVLTI
;
A
#
# COMPACT_ATOMS: atom_id res chain seq x y z
N MET A 1 15.45 -16.84 4.71
CA MET A 1 16.52 -15.82 4.65
C MET A 1 16.42 -15.22 3.25
N LEU A 2 16.05 -13.94 3.10
CA LEU A 2 15.99 -13.32 1.77
C LEU A 2 17.42 -13.21 1.23
N GLY A 3 17.63 -13.60 -0.03
CA GLY A 3 18.95 -13.74 -0.65
C GLY A 3 19.76 -12.42 -0.74
N PRO A 4 20.97 -12.47 -1.32
CA PRO A 4 21.79 -11.27 -1.50
C PRO A 4 21.04 -10.19 -2.29
N ILE A 5 21.40 -8.92 -2.06
CA ILE A 5 20.80 -7.78 -2.77
C ILE A 5 21.00 -7.99 -4.27
N PRO A 6 19.93 -7.99 -5.09
CA PRO A 6 20.09 -8.03 -6.54
C PRO A 6 20.94 -6.85 -7.01
N PRO A 7 21.97 -7.07 -7.86
CA PRO A 7 22.92 -6.04 -8.29
C PRO A 7 22.26 -4.86 -9.04
N TYR A 8 20.98 -4.97 -9.40
CA TYR A 8 20.23 -3.91 -10.08
C TYR A 8 19.70 -2.80 -9.15
N PHE A 9 19.65 -3.03 -7.83
CA PHE A 9 19.27 -1.98 -6.88
C PHE A 9 20.24 -0.77 -6.91
N GLU A 10 21.50 -0.96 -7.33
CA GLU A 10 22.49 0.12 -7.53
C GLU A 10 22.26 0.93 -8.82
N LYS A 11 21.48 0.40 -9.77
CA LYS A 11 21.28 1.03 -11.09
C LYS A 11 20.13 2.05 -11.09
N SER A 12 19.26 2.00 -10.09
CA SER A 12 18.18 2.95 -9.83
C SER A 12 18.65 4.21 -9.07
N SER A 13 19.97 4.39 -8.93
CA SER A 13 20.66 5.35 -8.05
C SER A 13 20.47 6.83 -8.32
N LYS A 14 19.89 7.23 -9.45
CA LYS A 14 19.95 8.65 -9.85
C LYS A 14 19.13 9.60 -8.96
N ASN A 15 18.21 9.09 -8.13
CA ASN A 15 17.23 9.93 -7.40
C ASN A 15 17.16 9.72 -5.87
N GLY A 16 18.08 8.97 -5.24
CA GLY A 16 18.15 8.86 -3.77
C GLY A 16 17.12 7.94 -3.08
N PHE A 17 16.25 7.25 -3.83
CA PHE A 17 15.22 6.34 -3.30
C PHE A 17 15.71 4.91 -2.97
N GLU A 18 16.98 4.60 -3.24
CA GLU A 18 17.54 3.24 -3.08
C GLU A 18 17.39 2.69 -1.68
N ARG A 19 17.63 3.51 -0.66
CA ARG A 19 17.53 3.09 0.74
C ARG A 19 16.10 2.71 1.13
N VAL A 20 15.09 3.39 0.58
CA VAL A 20 13.68 3.11 0.82
C VAL A 20 13.29 1.80 0.12
N LEU A 21 13.66 1.65 -1.15
CA LEU A 21 13.41 0.44 -1.93
C LEU A 21 14.06 -0.80 -1.31
N GLN A 22 15.31 -0.69 -0.88
CA GLN A 22 16.02 -1.77 -0.18
C GLN A 22 15.35 -2.12 1.16
N TRP A 23 14.84 -1.12 1.87
CA TRP A 23 14.16 -1.32 3.16
C TRP A 23 12.80 -2.03 2.97
N LEU A 24 12.01 -1.61 1.99
CA LEU A 24 10.75 -2.26 1.61
C LEU A 24 10.99 -3.70 1.14
N TRP A 25 11.93 -3.91 0.21
CA TRP A 25 12.26 -5.22 -0.37
C TRP A 25 12.73 -6.24 0.66
N ARG A 26 13.53 -5.83 1.65
CA ARG A 26 14.04 -6.72 2.71
C ARG A 26 12.96 -7.22 3.69
N GLY A 27 11.69 -6.95 3.44
CA GLY A 27 10.57 -7.34 4.30
C GLY A 27 10.60 -6.65 5.67
N LYS A 28 11.41 -5.58 5.79
CA LYS A 28 11.43 -4.68 6.94
C LYS A 28 10.47 -3.49 6.75
N GLY A 29 9.83 -3.43 5.57
CA GLY A 29 8.88 -2.42 5.17
C GLY A 29 7.63 -2.31 6.03
N VAL A 30 6.83 -1.29 5.74
CA VAL A 30 5.48 -1.12 6.26
C VAL A 30 4.67 -2.40 6.02
N ARG A 31 4.01 -2.92 7.06
CA ARG A 31 3.22 -4.17 7.02
C ARG A 31 1.72 -3.94 7.24
N PHE A 32 1.27 -2.71 7.07
CA PHE A 32 -0.13 -2.42 6.87
C PHE A 32 -0.39 -2.28 5.36
N ILE A 33 -1.65 -2.49 4.97
CA ILE A 33 -2.12 -2.35 3.58
C ILE A 33 -3.18 -1.25 3.45
N GLY A 34 -3.40 -0.48 4.53
CA GLY A 34 -4.36 0.59 4.58
C GLY A 34 -4.71 1.01 6.00
N HIS A 35 -5.63 1.95 6.12
CA HIS A 35 -6.09 2.56 7.36
C HIS A 35 -7.53 3.07 7.23
N GLY A 36 -8.14 3.51 8.34
CA GLY A 36 -9.39 4.27 8.30
C GLY A 36 -9.12 5.71 7.89
N LEU A 37 -10.14 6.40 7.38
CA LEU A 37 -10.06 7.85 7.13
C LEU A 37 -11.40 8.54 7.40
N GLY A 38 -11.33 9.85 7.61
CA GLY A 38 -12.50 10.67 7.91
C GLY A 38 -12.17 12.15 7.96
N LEU A 39 -12.20 12.71 9.18
CA LEU A 39 -11.76 14.09 9.40
C LEU A 39 -10.23 14.19 9.34
N GLU A 40 -9.55 13.12 9.73
CA GLU A 40 -8.11 12.94 9.59
C GLU A 40 -7.82 11.99 8.43
N ILE A 41 -6.64 12.15 7.82
CA ILE A 41 -6.20 11.28 6.73
C ILE A 41 -5.92 9.86 7.26
N ASP A 42 -5.31 9.75 8.44
CA ASP A 42 -4.93 8.50 9.08
C ASP A 42 -5.76 8.28 10.36
N GLU A 43 -6.81 7.49 10.27
CA GLU A 43 -7.66 7.09 11.40
C GLU A 43 -7.62 5.56 11.60
N TYR A 44 -8.18 5.10 12.73
CA TYR A 44 -8.44 3.68 12.91
C TYR A 44 -9.60 3.20 12.02
N PRO A 45 -9.60 1.94 11.55
CA PRO A 45 -8.66 0.87 11.90
C PRO A 45 -7.43 0.82 10.99
N ILE A 46 -6.28 0.44 11.54
CA ILE A 46 -5.07 0.12 10.74
C ILE A 46 -5.21 -1.30 10.19
N LEU A 47 -5.11 -1.47 8.87
CA LEU A 47 -5.24 -2.77 8.19
C LEU A 47 -3.89 -3.51 8.19
N THR A 48 -3.61 -4.26 9.26
CA THR A 48 -2.34 -4.99 9.41
C THR A 48 -2.55 -6.32 10.14
N PRO A 49 -1.73 -7.37 9.92
CA PRO A 49 -1.85 -8.65 10.63
C PRO A 49 -1.77 -8.55 12.16
N ARG A 50 -1.29 -7.42 12.70
CA ARG A 50 -1.14 -7.17 14.14
C ARG A 50 -2.34 -6.49 14.78
N PHE A 51 -3.30 -6.02 13.99
CA PHE A 51 -4.47 -5.29 14.47
C PHE A 51 -5.72 -6.04 14.03
N ASN A 52 -6.57 -6.42 15.00
CA ASN A 52 -7.68 -7.34 14.80
C ASN A 52 -9.05 -6.68 15.00
N GLN A 53 -9.12 -5.34 14.92
CA GLN A 53 -10.39 -4.64 14.95
C GLN A 53 -11.27 -5.09 13.79
N LYS A 54 -12.54 -5.38 14.09
CA LYS A 54 -13.52 -5.73 13.07
C LYS A 54 -13.91 -4.47 12.29
N LEU A 55 -14.06 -4.63 10.99
CA LEU A 55 -14.69 -3.62 10.15
C LEU A 55 -16.20 -3.64 10.39
N GLU A 56 -16.78 -2.46 10.59
CA GLU A 56 -18.20 -2.28 10.83
C GLU A 56 -18.83 -1.39 9.75
N PRO A 57 -20.11 -1.60 9.40
CA PRO A 57 -20.78 -0.76 8.42
C PRO A 57 -20.73 0.73 8.80
N GLY A 58 -20.45 1.58 7.82
CA GLY A 58 -20.28 3.03 8.00
C GLY A 58 -18.82 3.48 8.19
N MET A 59 -17.88 2.56 8.42
CA MET A 59 -16.45 2.88 8.37
C MET A 59 -16.01 3.15 6.93
N VAL A 60 -15.09 4.09 6.76
CA VAL A 60 -14.38 4.32 5.48
C VAL A 60 -12.91 3.95 5.67
N ILE A 61 -12.37 3.18 4.73
CA ILE A 61 -10.99 2.71 4.75
C ILE A 61 -10.29 3.03 3.42
N ALA A 62 -9.04 3.43 3.49
CA ALA A 62 -8.11 3.46 2.37
C ALA A 62 -7.48 2.07 2.28
N LEU A 63 -7.50 1.47 1.09
CA LEU A 63 -6.79 0.24 0.80
C LEU A 63 -5.71 0.53 -0.23
N GLU A 64 -4.45 0.50 0.20
CA GLU A 64 -3.28 1.01 -0.51
C GLU A 64 -2.13 -0.03 -0.61
N PRO A 65 -2.36 -1.22 -1.21
CA PRO A 65 -1.28 -2.17 -1.42
C PRO A 65 -0.19 -1.62 -2.34
N MET A 66 1.06 -1.82 -1.92
CA MET A 66 2.25 -1.44 -2.68
C MET A 66 3.16 -2.63 -2.94
N PHE A 67 3.62 -2.76 -4.19
CA PHE A 67 4.53 -3.80 -4.65
C PHE A 67 5.84 -3.18 -5.15
N VAL A 68 6.95 -3.76 -4.70
CA VAL A 68 8.29 -3.35 -5.13
C VAL A 68 8.88 -4.42 -6.04
N PHE A 69 9.18 -4.04 -7.27
CA PHE A 69 9.80 -4.89 -8.28
C PHE A 69 11.29 -4.52 -8.39
N PRO A 70 12.22 -5.44 -8.08
CA PRO A 70 13.66 -5.17 -8.09
C PRO A 70 14.18 -4.51 -9.37
N ASP A 71 13.63 -4.91 -10.52
CA ASP A 71 14.08 -4.46 -11.85
C ASP A 71 13.05 -3.53 -12.54
N GLY A 72 11.89 -3.29 -11.91
CA GLY A 72 10.71 -2.67 -12.52
C GLY A 72 10.16 -1.43 -11.81
N GLY A 73 10.68 -1.08 -10.63
CA GLY A 73 10.21 0.07 -9.85
C GLY A 73 9.15 -0.30 -8.80
N ILE A 74 8.30 0.66 -8.44
CA ILE A 74 7.22 0.49 -7.45
C ILE A 74 5.89 0.66 -8.15
N ILE A 75 4.91 -0.18 -7.81
CA ILE A 75 3.51 0.01 -8.19
C ILE A 75 2.69 0.03 -6.89
N GLY A 76 1.95 1.12 -6.70
CA GLY A 76 0.93 1.23 -5.66
C GLY A 76 -0.42 1.48 -6.32
N LEU A 77 -1.47 0.96 -5.70
CA LEU A 77 -2.85 1.30 -6.03
C LEU A 77 -3.56 1.60 -4.73
N GLU A 78 -4.25 2.73 -4.67
CA GLU A 78 -5.02 3.16 -3.51
C GLU A 78 -6.44 3.48 -3.94
N ASP A 79 -7.40 2.91 -3.23
CA ASP A 79 -8.81 3.26 -3.34
C ASP A 79 -9.44 3.36 -1.95
N ASP A 80 -10.42 4.25 -1.84
CA ASP A 80 -11.25 4.40 -0.66
C ASP A 80 -12.50 3.52 -0.76
N TYR A 81 -12.86 2.89 0.35
CA TYR A 81 -14.00 1.99 0.44
C TYR A 81 -14.88 2.31 1.64
N LEU A 82 -16.19 2.41 1.41
CA LEU A 82 -17.21 2.37 2.44
C LEU A 82 -17.48 0.92 2.83
N VAL A 83 -17.33 0.58 4.10
CA VAL A 83 -17.77 -0.70 4.65
C VAL A 83 -19.29 -0.69 4.76
N THR A 84 -19.94 -1.71 4.20
CA THR A 84 -21.39 -1.91 4.24
C THR A 84 -21.74 -3.17 5.03
N ALA A 85 -23.04 -3.41 5.27
CA ALA A 85 -23.50 -4.62 5.97
C ALA A 85 -23.14 -5.95 5.26
N VAL A 86 -22.84 -5.91 3.96
CA VAL A 86 -22.63 -7.10 3.13
C VAL A 86 -21.28 -7.14 2.42
N GLY A 87 -20.42 -6.14 2.63
CA GLY A 87 -19.13 -6.03 1.93
C GLY A 87 -18.61 -4.60 1.93
N VAL A 88 -18.07 -4.17 0.80
CA VAL A 88 -17.52 -2.82 0.61
C VAL A 88 -18.05 -2.19 -0.67
N GLU A 89 -18.20 -0.86 -0.65
CA GLU A 89 -18.51 -0.02 -1.81
C GLU A 89 -17.30 0.88 -2.11
N ARG A 90 -16.84 0.90 -3.36
CA ARG A 90 -15.70 1.72 -3.77
C ARG A 90 -16.14 3.18 -3.97
N LEU A 91 -15.42 4.10 -3.33
CA LEU A 91 -15.68 5.54 -3.41
C LEU A 91 -14.76 6.25 -4.42
N THR A 92 -13.53 5.75 -4.62
CA THR A 92 -12.63 6.27 -5.64
C THR A 92 -13.16 5.99 -7.05
N LEU A 93 -13.37 7.05 -7.83
CA LEU A 93 -14.04 6.96 -9.13
C LEU A 93 -13.09 6.69 -10.30
N THR A 94 -11.79 6.92 -10.10
CA THR A 94 -10.77 6.74 -11.14
C THR A 94 -10.71 5.28 -11.58
N GLU A 95 -10.40 5.07 -12.86
CA GLU A 95 -10.19 3.72 -13.40
C GLU A 95 -8.91 3.11 -12.81
N GLN A 96 -9.00 1.85 -12.41
CA GLN A 96 -7.84 1.06 -11.96
C GLN A 96 -7.09 0.46 -13.16
N THR A 97 -6.79 1.30 -14.16
CA THR A 97 -6.11 0.89 -15.39
C THR A 97 -4.72 1.50 -15.47
N VAL A 98 -3.85 0.89 -16.28
CA VAL A 98 -2.55 1.49 -16.60
C VAL A 98 -2.77 2.56 -17.66
N LEU A 99 -2.61 3.81 -17.27
CA LEU A 99 -2.61 4.94 -18.19
C LEU A 99 -1.19 5.15 -18.73
N THR A 100 -1.09 5.32 -20.05
CA THR A 100 0.17 5.72 -20.72
C THR A 100 0.04 7.19 -21.09
N ILE A 101 1.01 8.01 -20.66
CA ILE A 101 1.05 9.47 -20.85
C ILE A 101 2.21 9.83 -21.77
#